data_AF-A0AAI8X5F5-F1
#
_entry.id   AF-A0AAI8X5F5-F1
#
_cell.length_a   1.000
_cell.length_b   1.000
_cell.length_c   1.000
_cell.angle_alpha   90.00
_cell.angle_beta   90.00
_cell.angle_gamma   90.00
#
_symmetry.space_group_name_H-M   'P 1'
#
loop_
_entity.id
_entity.type
_entity.pdbx_description
1 polymer ?
#
loop_
_entity_poly.entity_id
_entity_poly.type
_entity_poly.pdbx_seq_one_letter_code
_entity_poly.pdbx_strand_id
1 'polypeptide(L)'
;MNVWHTRSCWASTVWFDVETAADLMGLKPDTIYHYLSRNDPKLPQPTTDRGRLRFSGEQVFRYIVEHRPKAATVVPRLFPRIADLGPARFLGAHRAGLPNVGYFAIHTWQPADAGPLIAIAYPDRENRMTTSDAAKIAVEILKLLPLEIAALAVPNGEAFPRIIGPGEIEDEPTIVVLDRISIEGDVAERNRPYRPHPAGRGTSYYRWADLANLLRVDIPWWSQLVRELDAMLTWQPGAAIAQIAPYAPEVDTGHITALATLKTAPDVRDALKKLANRVLSRLNGGASDDDMRLTPGLIHAAISTIDPAVPTPTLTADEAAVILHHRAHEHMARHALRVADHLAFRPLLTYVMKINRATATSAARQWISRLIDVDPTRRTELGFWYATRYLPSRVRPTRWLTDPDNPHTWIIQGDDANIYAGVGTNTPGAQGKLCGAEIDDEAAFFWDTAHHIWPLPDAGYDYYRTGYHGGGPQRLAETLTTLADDAAADAYTPPTLTSDNSTLYNALYQMVTERHAPLTITAEFIAAAREARPVTDTTMRPL
;
A
#
# COMPACT_ATOMS: atom_id res chain seq x y z
N MET A 1 -12.37 35.61 13.81
CA MET A 1 -10.98 35.26 13.46
C MET A 1 -11.04 34.42 12.19
N ASN A 2 -10.27 34.76 11.15
CA ASN A 2 -10.36 34.11 9.84
C ASN A 2 -9.75 32.69 9.90
N VAL A 3 -10.55 31.64 9.70
CA VAL A 3 -10.13 30.22 9.79
C VAL A 3 -8.97 29.88 8.85
N TRP A 4 -8.92 30.54 7.70
CA TRP A 4 -7.88 30.35 6.70
C TRP A 4 -6.51 30.81 7.21
N HIS A 5 -6.51 31.95 7.90
CA HIS A 5 -5.29 32.56 8.44
C HIS A 5 -4.72 31.74 9.60
N THR A 6 -5.56 31.27 10.53
CA THR A 6 -5.11 30.47 11.67
C THR A 6 -4.60 29.09 11.27
N ARG A 7 -4.92 28.63 10.06
CA ARG A 7 -4.48 27.34 9.54
C ARG A 7 -3.19 27.37 8.75
N SER A 8 -2.88 28.50 8.12
CA SER A 8 -1.64 28.68 7.39
C SER A 8 -0.42 28.63 8.32
N CYS A 9 0.70 28.10 7.80
CA CYS A 9 1.94 28.00 8.55
C CYS A 9 2.50 29.37 8.96
N TRP A 10 2.12 30.44 8.24
CA TRP A 10 2.59 31.81 8.47
C TRP A 10 2.19 32.35 9.84
N ALA A 11 1.04 31.94 10.36
CA ALA A 11 0.55 32.39 11.66
C ALA A 11 0.93 31.42 12.79
N SER A 12 1.11 30.12 12.49
CA SER A 12 1.20 29.07 13.50
C SER A 12 2.60 28.50 13.74
N THR A 13 3.41 28.34 12.69
CA THR A 13 4.65 27.52 12.77
C THR A 13 5.89 28.21 12.22
N VAL A 14 5.74 29.20 11.35
CA VAL A 14 6.87 30.01 10.87
C VAL A 14 7.10 31.15 11.86
N TRP A 15 8.24 31.10 12.55
CA TRP A 15 8.63 32.08 13.56
C TRP A 15 10.07 32.54 13.36
N PHE A 16 10.28 33.84 13.43
CA PHE A 16 11.58 34.49 13.31
C PHE A 16 12.01 35.08 14.64
N ASP A 17 13.31 35.00 14.93
CA ASP A 17 13.93 35.84 15.95
C ASP A 17 14.08 37.29 15.45
N VAL A 18 14.56 38.17 16.34
CA VAL A 18 14.68 39.61 16.05
C VAL A 18 15.65 39.85 14.90
N GLU A 19 16.76 39.11 14.87
CA GLU A 19 17.81 39.21 13.87
C GLU A 19 17.29 38.85 12.48
N THR A 20 16.62 37.70 12.36
CA THR A 20 16.03 37.25 11.09
C THR A 20 14.89 38.16 10.65
N ALA A 21 14.04 38.59 11.58
CA ALA A 21 12.95 39.50 11.27
C ALA A 21 13.48 40.86 10.78
N ALA A 22 14.55 41.39 11.41
CA ALA A 22 15.21 42.63 11.00
C ALA A 22 15.77 42.52 9.58
N ASP A 23 16.49 41.45 9.28
CA ASP A 23 17.04 41.19 7.95
C ASP A 23 15.94 41.17 6.88
N LEU A 24 14.87 40.39 7.10
CA LEU A 24 13.73 40.30 6.17
C LEU A 24 13.00 41.63 5.99
N MET A 25 12.80 42.41 7.06
CA MET A 25 12.14 43.71 7.00
C MET A 25 13.05 44.84 6.46
N GLY A 26 14.33 44.57 6.24
CA GLY A 26 15.33 45.58 5.84
C GLY A 26 15.60 46.61 6.94
N LEU A 27 15.60 46.18 8.20
CA LEU A 27 15.86 46.96 9.40
C LEU A 27 17.13 46.46 10.10
N LYS A 28 17.67 47.26 11.03
CA LYS A 28 18.68 46.78 11.98
C LYS A 28 18.00 46.24 13.23
N PRO A 29 18.55 45.22 13.92
CA PRO A 29 18.00 44.72 15.19
C PRO A 29 17.76 45.85 16.22
N ASP A 30 18.70 46.79 16.37
CA ASP A 30 18.55 47.96 17.25
C ASP A 30 17.34 48.83 16.89
N THR A 31 17.01 48.93 15.60
CA THR A 31 15.82 49.66 15.12
C THR A 31 14.54 48.97 15.54
N ILE A 32 14.50 47.63 15.53
CA ILE A 32 13.36 46.88 16.05
C ILE A 32 13.18 47.15 17.54
N TYR A 33 14.23 47.02 18.35
CA TYR A 33 14.14 47.29 19.80
C TYR A 33 13.67 48.72 20.10
N HIS A 34 14.14 49.69 19.32
CA HIS A 34 13.72 51.08 19.44
C HIS A 34 12.26 51.32 19.05
N TYR A 35 11.76 50.66 18.01
CA TYR A 35 10.35 50.74 17.62
C TYR A 35 9.45 50.03 18.64
N LEU A 36 9.88 48.91 19.21
CA LEU A 36 9.14 48.22 20.27
C LEU A 36 9.07 49.06 21.55
N SER A 37 10.17 49.70 21.96
CA SER A 37 10.18 50.54 23.18
C SER A 37 9.30 51.79 23.05
N ARG A 38 9.09 52.27 21.82
CA ARG A 38 8.21 53.42 21.51
C ARG A 38 6.79 53.02 21.13
N ASN A 39 6.47 51.72 21.12
CA ASN A 39 5.18 51.20 20.66
C ASN A 39 4.80 51.74 19.26
N ASP A 40 5.76 51.74 18.32
CA ASP A 40 5.53 52.24 16.96
C ASP A 40 4.38 51.46 16.30
N PRO A 41 3.30 52.14 15.85
CA PRO A 41 2.12 51.47 15.33
C PRO A 41 2.36 50.72 14.01
N LYS A 42 3.48 51.00 13.32
CA LYS A 42 3.83 50.34 12.05
C LYS A 42 4.59 49.03 12.25
N LEU A 43 5.20 48.81 13.42
CA LEU A 43 5.92 47.57 13.69
C LEU A 43 4.96 46.56 14.35
N PRO A 44 4.86 45.32 13.86
CA PRO A 44 4.05 44.30 14.51
C PRO A 44 4.56 44.01 15.93
N GLN A 45 3.64 43.66 16.83
CA GLN A 45 4.00 43.32 18.21
C GLN A 45 4.43 41.85 18.32
N PRO A 46 5.68 41.55 18.70
CA PRO A 46 6.17 40.18 18.81
C PRO A 46 5.52 39.45 19.98
N THR A 47 5.59 38.12 19.94
CA THR A 47 5.28 37.27 21.09
C THR A 47 6.54 36.95 21.86
N THR A 48 6.44 36.81 23.19
CA THR A 48 7.55 36.35 24.03
C THR A 48 7.46 34.84 24.22
N ASP A 49 8.44 34.10 23.73
CA ASP A 49 8.58 32.66 23.95
C ASP A 49 9.88 32.39 24.71
N ARG A 50 9.76 31.81 25.93
CA ARG A 50 10.89 31.54 26.84
C ARG A 50 11.85 32.73 27.01
N GLY A 51 11.29 33.95 27.11
CA GLY A 51 12.05 35.19 27.30
C GLY A 51 12.70 35.75 26.03
N ARG A 52 12.48 35.15 24.86
CA ARG A 52 12.94 35.67 23.56
C ARG A 52 11.78 36.25 22.77
N LEU A 53 12.01 37.39 22.13
CA LEU A 53 11.03 37.98 21.22
C LEU A 53 11.00 37.18 19.91
N ARG A 54 9.79 36.84 19.46
CA ARG A 54 9.52 36.10 18.23
C ARG A 54 8.45 36.80 17.42
N PHE A 55 8.70 36.92 16.13
CA PHE A 55 7.72 37.41 15.15
C PHE A 55 7.19 36.25 14.35
N SER A 56 5.88 36.19 14.13
CA SER A 56 5.32 35.20 13.21
C SER A 56 5.62 35.56 11.76
N GLY A 57 5.56 34.57 10.87
CA GLY A 57 5.66 34.77 9.43
C GLY A 57 4.68 35.82 8.92
N GLU A 58 3.41 35.74 9.36
CA GLU A 58 2.37 36.70 9.02
C GLU A 58 2.78 38.13 9.37
N GLN A 59 3.27 38.37 10.59
CA GLN A 59 3.65 39.70 11.06
C GLN A 59 4.74 40.32 10.17
N VAL A 60 5.78 39.56 9.88
CA VAL A 60 6.91 40.03 9.07
C VAL A 60 6.51 40.24 7.62
N PHE A 61 5.80 39.29 7.00
CA PHE A 61 5.42 39.40 5.59
C PHE A 61 4.35 40.47 5.36
N ARG A 62 3.40 40.64 6.28
CA ARG A 62 2.42 41.74 6.22
C ARG A 62 3.12 43.10 6.29
N TYR A 63 4.07 43.27 7.20
CA TYR A 63 4.89 44.49 7.29
C TYR A 63 5.61 44.79 5.96
N ILE A 64 6.23 43.78 5.35
CA ILE A 64 6.95 43.95 4.08
C ILE A 64 5.99 44.38 2.97
N VAL A 65 4.83 43.74 2.85
CA VAL A 65 3.82 44.07 1.86
C VAL A 65 3.30 45.50 2.01
N GLU A 66 3.00 45.93 3.24
CA GLU A 66 2.36 47.22 3.51
C GLU A 66 3.35 48.40 3.52
N HIS A 67 4.60 48.17 3.94
CA HIS A 67 5.56 49.25 4.19
C HIS A 67 6.82 49.17 3.34
N ARG A 68 7.08 48.03 2.69
CA ARG A 68 8.29 47.79 1.87
C ARG A 68 7.97 47.08 0.55
N PRO A 69 7.10 47.62 -0.32
CA PRO A 69 6.69 46.94 -1.55
C PRO A 69 7.86 46.59 -2.50
N LYS A 70 8.98 47.34 -2.43
CA LYS A 70 10.20 47.02 -3.20
C LYS A 70 10.90 45.73 -2.74
N ALA A 71 10.64 45.28 -1.52
CA ALA A 71 11.13 44.02 -0.96
C ALA A 71 10.09 42.88 -1.07
N ALA A 72 9.00 43.08 -1.82
CA ALA A 72 7.95 42.06 -2.00
C ALA A 72 8.47 40.74 -2.57
N THR A 73 9.63 40.75 -3.24
CA THR A 73 10.27 39.51 -3.71
C THR A 73 10.61 38.56 -2.56
N VAL A 74 10.83 39.05 -1.34
CA VAL A 74 11.14 38.27 -0.13
C VAL A 74 9.91 37.54 0.42
N VAL A 75 8.71 37.98 0.07
CA VAL A 75 7.44 37.40 0.53
C VAL A 75 7.21 36.03 -0.13
N PRO A 76 6.83 34.98 0.62
CA PRO A 76 6.55 33.66 0.05
C PRO A 76 5.44 33.70 -1.00
N ARG A 77 5.51 32.81 -2.00
CA ARG A 77 4.54 32.77 -3.10
C ARG A 77 3.10 32.51 -2.63
N LEU A 78 2.92 31.68 -1.61
CA LEU A 78 1.61 31.35 -1.02
C LEU A 78 1.19 32.28 0.13
N PHE A 79 1.78 33.47 0.22
CA PHE A 79 1.37 34.50 1.18
C PHE A 79 0.44 35.54 0.51
N PRO A 80 -0.75 35.86 1.07
CA PRO A 80 -1.66 36.85 0.52
C PRO A 80 -1.07 38.27 0.52
N ARG A 81 -1.09 38.96 -0.63
CA ARG A 81 -0.54 40.32 -0.78
C ARG A 81 -1.47 41.43 -0.27
N ILE A 82 -2.69 41.10 0.13
CA ILE A 82 -3.63 42.04 0.77
C ILE A 82 -4.23 41.38 2.02
N ALA A 83 -4.65 42.18 2.99
CA ALA A 83 -5.20 41.68 4.26
C ALA A 83 -6.61 41.10 4.07
N ASP A 84 -7.50 41.88 3.44
CA ASP A 84 -8.90 41.50 3.20
C ASP A 84 -9.07 40.85 1.83
N LEU A 85 -8.69 39.59 1.77
CA LEU A 85 -8.70 38.79 0.55
C LEU A 85 -10.07 38.14 0.30
N GLY A 86 -10.66 38.40 -0.87
CA GLY A 86 -11.83 37.65 -1.37
C GLY A 86 -11.49 36.25 -1.90
N PRO A 87 -12.49 35.45 -2.31
CA PRO A 87 -12.24 34.13 -2.90
C PRO A 87 -11.56 34.25 -4.28
N ALA A 88 -10.59 33.38 -4.55
CA ALA A 88 -9.97 33.23 -5.85
C ALA A 88 -10.98 32.73 -6.90
N ARG A 89 -10.72 33.07 -8.18
CA ARG A 89 -11.55 32.62 -9.30
C ARG A 89 -10.90 31.41 -9.99
N PHE A 90 -11.65 30.31 -10.09
CA PHE A 90 -11.29 29.17 -10.93
C PHE A 90 -11.40 29.57 -12.40
N LEU A 91 -10.34 29.35 -13.19
CA LEU A 91 -10.30 29.71 -14.61
C LEU A 91 -10.54 28.50 -15.53
N GLY A 92 -10.32 27.29 -15.02
CA GLY A 92 -10.55 26.05 -15.76
C GLY A 92 -9.50 24.99 -15.49
N ALA A 93 -9.72 23.83 -16.12
CA ALA A 93 -8.83 22.68 -16.08
C ALA A 93 -8.36 22.30 -17.49
N HIS A 94 -7.13 21.84 -17.62
CA HIS A 94 -6.61 21.29 -18.87
C HIS A 94 -5.61 20.17 -18.62
N ARG A 95 -5.37 19.35 -19.64
CA ARG A 95 -4.45 18.20 -19.57
C ARG A 95 -3.03 18.62 -19.90
N ALA A 96 -2.07 18.16 -19.11
CA ALA A 96 -0.64 18.18 -19.45
C ALA A 96 -0.07 16.76 -19.43
N GLY A 97 0.90 16.48 -20.31
CA GLY A 97 1.54 15.16 -20.40
C GLY A 97 3.06 15.29 -20.29
N LEU A 98 3.67 14.44 -19.49
CA LEU A 98 5.11 14.32 -19.37
C LEU A 98 5.57 12.95 -19.90
N PRO A 99 6.53 12.90 -20.84
CA PRO A 99 7.08 11.63 -21.32
C PRO A 99 7.61 10.78 -20.16
N ASN A 100 7.27 9.49 -20.17
CA ASN A 100 7.67 8.49 -19.17
C ASN A 100 7.17 8.72 -17.73
N VAL A 101 6.37 9.76 -17.48
CA VAL A 101 5.74 10.01 -16.17
C VAL A 101 4.24 9.74 -16.25
N GLY A 102 3.54 10.36 -17.21
CA GLY A 102 2.10 10.22 -17.40
C GLY A 102 1.39 11.55 -17.60
N TYR A 103 0.12 11.62 -17.21
CA TYR A 103 -0.77 12.76 -17.46
C TYR A 103 -1.17 13.47 -16.16
N PHE A 104 -1.44 14.77 -16.28
CA PHE A 104 -1.83 15.62 -15.16
C PHE A 104 -3.05 16.45 -15.52
N ALA A 105 -3.96 16.61 -14.58
CA ALA A 105 -5.01 17.62 -14.64
C ALA A 105 -4.46 18.91 -14.01
N ILE A 106 -4.47 20.00 -14.78
CA ILE A 106 -3.96 21.31 -14.38
C ILE A 106 -5.12 22.24 -14.08
N HIS A 107 -5.35 22.53 -12.80
CA HIS A 107 -6.38 23.47 -12.34
C HIS A 107 -5.78 24.86 -12.20
N THR A 108 -6.29 25.84 -12.95
CA THR A 108 -5.75 27.22 -12.95
C THR A 108 -6.64 28.16 -12.15
N TRP A 109 -6.02 28.97 -11.29
CA TRP A 109 -6.68 29.88 -10.37
C TRP A 109 -6.12 31.29 -10.47
N GLN A 110 -7.01 32.27 -10.39
CA GLN A 110 -6.67 33.69 -10.22
C GLN A 110 -6.87 34.08 -8.75
N PRO A 111 -5.79 34.30 -7.97
CA PRO A 111 -5.89 34.83 -6.62
C PRO A 111 -6.60 36.19 -6.60
N ALA A 112 -7.35 36.47 -5.53
CA ALA A 112 -8.12 37.72 -5.39
C ALA A 112 -7.25 38.94 -5.02
N ASP A 113 -5.96 38.74 -4.70
CA ASP A 113 -5.01 39.82 -4.37
C ASP A 113 -4.40 40.48 -5.61
N ALA A 114 -4.97 40.22 -6.80
CA ALA A 114 -4.41 40.59 -8.10
C ALA A 114 -2.99 40.04 -8.35
N GLY A 115 -2.56 39.04 -7.57
CA GLY A 115 -1.34 38.29 -7.82
C GLY A 115 -1.42 37.52 -9.14
N PRO A 116 -0.27 37.10 -9.69
CA PRO A 116 -0.25 36.35 -10.93
C PRO A 116 -0.89 34.96 -10.75
N LEU A 117 -1.27 34.33 -11.86
CA LEU A 117 -1.96 33.04 -11.85
C LEU A 117 -1.14 31.95 -11.17
N ILE A 118 -1.85 31.04 -10.51
CA ILE A 118 -1.28 29.82 -9.93
C ILE A 118 -2.04 28.61 -10.49
N ALA A 119 -1.31 27.54 -10.76
CA ALA A 119 -1.89 26.28 -11.17
C ALA A 119 -1.61 25.18 -10.13
N ILE A 120 -2.47 24.17 -10.10
CA ILE A 120 -2.30 22.95 -9.33
C ILE A 120 -2.28 21.78 -10.32
N ALA A 121 -1.24 20.95 -10.29
CA ALA A 121 -1.14 19.77 -11.14
C ALA A 121 -1.42 18.49 -10.34
N TYR A 122 -2.56 17.88 -10.61
CA TYR A 122 -2.94 16.60 -10.02
C TYR A 122 -2.47 15.45 -10.92
N PRO A 123 -1.72 14.46 -10.38
CA PRO A 123 -1.30 13.31 -11.16
C PRO A 123 -2.48 12.36 -11.43
N ASP A 124 -2.58 11.84 -12.65
CA ASP A 124 -3.48 10.72 -12.94
C ASP A 124 -3.05 9.44 -12.20
N ARG A 125 -4.01 8.54 -11.96
CA ARG A 125 -3.78 7.23 -11.31
C ARG A 125 -2.79 6.33 -12.05
N GLU A 126 -2.54 6.54 -13.34
CA GLU A 126 -1.53 5.79 -14.10
C GLU A 126 -0.12 6.37 -13.99
N ASN A 127 0.06 7.51 -13.31
CA ASN A 127 1.35 8.18 -13.25
C ASN A 127 2.37 7.38 -12.44
N ARG A 128 3.59 7.34 -12.97
CA ARG A 128 4.77 6.81 -12.28
C ARG A 128 5.51 7.96 -11.61
N MET A 129 5.06 8.32 -10.41
CA MET A 129 5.62 9.42 -9.64
C MET A 129 5.84 8.96 -8.19
N THR A 130 7.06 9.05 -7.70
CA THR A 130 7.35 8.94 -6.27
C THR A 130 7.19 10.29 -5.58
N THR A 131 7.14 10.31 -4.24
CA THR A 131 7.05 11.55 -3.45
C THR A 131 8.20 12.52 -3.76
N SER A 132 9.40 11.98 -4.01
CA SER A 132 10.62 12.73 -4.36
C SER A 132 10.63 13.31 -5.77
N ASP A 133 9.79 12.83 -6.68
CA ASP A 133 9.75 13.32 -8.08
C ASP A 133 9.01 14.65 -8.23
N ALA A 134 8.19 15.03 -7.25
CA ALA A 134 7.30 16.19 -7.32
C ALA A 134 8.01 17.49 -7.73
N ALA A 135 9.22 17.74 -7.20
CA ALA A 135 10.01 18.92 -7.54
C ALA A 135 10.46 18.94 -9.01
N LYS A 136 10.92 17.80 -9.52
CA LYS A 136 11.32 17.66 -10.93
C LYS A 136 10.11 17.80 -11.85
N ILE A 137 8.99 17.18 -11.47
CA ILE A 137 7.73 17.24 -12.23
C ILE A 137 7.20 18.67 -12.28
N ALA A 138 7.23 19.41 -11.18
CA ALA A 138 6.82 20.81 -11.15
C ALA A 138 7.59 21.67 -12.17
N VAL A 139 8.91 21.46 -12.28
CA VAL A 139 9.76 22.15 -13.26
C VAL A 139 9.36 21.82 -14.68
N GLU A 140 9.18 20.53 -15.00
CA GLU A 140 8.86 20.11 -16.37
C GLU A 140 7.45 20.51 -16.79
N ILE A 141 6.45 20.43 -15.91
CA ILE A 141 5.09 20.89 -16.21
C ILE A 141 5.06 22.42 -16.39
N LEU A 142 5.68 23.19 -15.50
CA LEU A 142 5.62 24.66 -15.57
C LEU A 142 6.23 25.22 -16.89
N LYS A 143 7.21 24.53 -17.47
CA LYS A 143 7.76 24.84 -18.81
C LYS A 143 6.73 24.67 -19.94
N LEU A 144 5.78 23.75 -19.80
CA LEU A 144 4.72 23.50 -20.78
C LEU A 144 3.55 24.47 -20.65
N LEU A 145 3.41 25.12 -19.48
CA LEU A 145 2.31 26.01 -19.18
C LEU A 145 2.54 27.43 -19.75
N PRO A 146 1.47 28.17 -20.09
CA PRO A 146 1.55 29.56 -20.52
C PRO A 146 2.35 30.43 -19.53
N LEU A 147 3.05 31.44 -20.05
CA LEU A 147 3.89 32.35 -19.26
C LEU A 147 3.10 33.12 -18.18
N GLU A 148 1.80 33.31 -18.37
CA GLU A 148 0.89 33.94 -17.40
C GLU A 148 0.76 33.14 -16.10
N ILE A 149 0.98 31.82 -16.14
CA ILE A 149 1.03 30.95 -14.96
C ILE A 149 2.40 31.14 -14.29
N ALA A 150 2.41 31.91 -13.21
CA ALA A 150 3.64 32.26 -12.50
C ALA A 150 4.05 31.23 -11.44
N ALA A 151 3.15 30.33 -11.03
CA ALA A 151 3.51 29.26 -10.09
C ALA A 151 2.71 27.99 -10.32
N LEU A 152 3.31 26.87 -9.94
CA LEU A 152 2.70 25.54 -10.00
C LEU A 152 2.85 24.83 -8.65
N ALA A 153 1.73 24.36 -8.11
CA ALA A 153 1.68 23.45 -6.97
C ALA A 153 1.47 22.01 -7.45
N VAL A 154 2.22 21.07 -6.88
CA VAL A 154 2.10 19.63 -7.16
C VAL A 154 1.92 18.90 -5.81
N PRO A 155 0.80 18.18 -5.58
CA PRO A 155 0.68 17.27 -4.45
C PRO A 155 1.78 16.22 -4.49
N ASN A 156 2.54 16.09 -3.40
CA ASN A 156 3.67 15.15 -3.36
C ASN A 156 3.30 13.81 -2.71
N GLY A 157 2.07 13.65 -2.20
CA GLY A 157 1.63 12.43 -1.52
C GLY A 157 2.13 12.28 -0.09
N GLU A 158 2.79 13.28 0.49
CA GLU A 158 3.17 13.32 1.89
C GLU A 158 2.15 14.13 2.69
N ALA A 159 1.97 13.78 3.96
CA ALA A 159 1.21 14.57 4.92
C ALA A 159 2.10 14.94 6.12
N PHE A 160 1.89 16.14 6.66
CA PHE A 160 2.53 16.59 7.88
C PHE A 160 1.55 16.56 9.05
N PRO A 161 1.93 15.97 10.19
CA PRO A 161 1.10 16.02 11.39
C PRO A 161 1.06 17.45 11.93
N ARG A 162 -0.14 17.90 12.24
CA ARG A 162 -0.45 19.21 12.82
C ARG A 162 -1.14 19.02 14.17
N ILE A 163 -0.57 19.61 15.21
CA ILE A 163 -1.21 19.64 16.52
C ILE A 163 -2.33 20.70 16.48
N ILE A 164 -3.57 20.27 16.73
CA ILE A 164 -4.76 21.14 16.74
C ILE A 164 -5.35 21.31 18.15
N GLY A 165 -4.91 20.50 19.11
CA GLY A 165 -5.29 20.55 20.51
C GLY A 165 -4.39 19.65 21.37
N PRO A 166 -4.51 19.68 22.71
CA PRO A 166 -3.74 18.78 23.58
C PRO A 166 -4.03 17.31 23.25
N GLY A 167 -3.06 16.61 22.68
CA GLY A 167 -3.19 15.20 22.26
C GLY A 167 -3.92 14.99 20.92
N GLU A 168 -4.36 16.06 20.25
CA GLU A 168 -5.05 15.97 18.96
C GLU A 168 -4.11 16.35 17.81
N ILE A 169 -3.92 15.42 16.88
CA ILE A 169 -3.09 15.56 15.68
C ILE A 169 -3.99 15.38 14.45
N GLU A 170 -3.83 16.28 13.48
CA GLU A 170 -4.45 16.24 12.16
C GLU A 170 -3.36 16.10 11.10
N ASP A 171 -3.51 15.16 10.16
CA ASP A 171 -2.61 15.09 9.01
C ASP A 171 -3.02 16.09 7.94
N GLU A 172 -2.05 16.88 7.47
CA GLU A 172 -2.26 17.91 6.47
C GLU A 172 -1.44 17.60 5.21
N PRO A 173 -2.05 17.56 4.01
CA PRO A 173 -1.31 17.28 2.78
C PRO A 173 -0.22 18.31 2.49
N THR A 174 0.86 17.81 1.91
CA THR A 174 2.01 18.60 1.50
C THR A 174 1.99 18.80 -0.01
N ILE A 175 2.44 19.98 -0.44
CA ILE A 175 2.59 20.32 -1.85
C ILE A 175 4.01 20.82 -2.09
N VAL A 176 4.51 20.55 -3.28
CA VAL A 176 5.72 21.20 -3.80
C VAL A 176 5.29 22.35 -4.68
N VAL A 177 5.80 23.54 -4.41
CA VAL A 177 5.50 24.74 -5.20
C VAL A 177 6.75 25.22 -5.90
N LEU A 178 6.62 25.51 -7.19
CA LEU A 178 7.60 26.17 -8.01
C LEU A 178 7.08 27.54 -8.43
N ASP A 179 7.88 28.59 -8.21
CA ASP A 179 7.67 29.91 -8.79
C ASP A 179 8.48 30.02 -10.09
N ARG A 180 7.90 30.59 -11.15
CA ARG A 180 8.55 30.74 -12.46
C ARG A 180 9.79 31.61 -12.35
N ILE A 181 9.80 32.61 -11.47
CA ILE A 181 10.97 33.47 -11.21
C ILE A 181 12.17 32.63 -10.73
N SER A 182 11.92 31.52 -10.04
CA SER A 182 12.96 30.59 -9.55
C SER A 182 13.59 29.72 -10.65
N ILE A 183 12.96 29.59 -11.82
CA ILE A 183 13.54 28.88 -12.99
C ILE A 183 14.55 29.78 -13.70
N GLU A 184 14.23 31.07 -13.80
CA GLU A 184 14.98 32.04 -14.62
C GLU A 184 16.17 32.67 -13.87
N GLY A 185 16.18 32.60 -12.54
CA GLY A 185 17.23 33.18 -11.68
C GLY A 185 18.21 32.16 -11.10
N ASP A 186 19.51 32.38 -11.31
CA ASP A 186 20.58 31.62 -10.69
C ASP A 186 20.66 31.93 -9.16
N VAL A 187 20.50 30.89 -8.34
CA VAL A 187 21.10 30.69 -7.00
C VAL A 187 20.60 31.47 -5.76
N ALA A 188 19.93 32.62 -5.82
CA ALA A 188 19.63 33.38 -4.57
C ALA A 188 18.45 32.85 -3.71
N GLU A 189 17.61 31.95 -4.23
CA GLU A 189 16.40 31.49 -3.54
C GLU A 189 16.57 30.28 -2.60
N ARG A 190 17.76 29.67 -2.57
CA ARG A 190 18.00 28.43 -1.81
C ARG A 190 18.08 28.61 -0.29
N ASN A 191 18.26 29.84 0.21
CA ASN A 191 18.52 30.12 1.63
C ASN A 191 17.61 31.20 2.21
N ARG A 192 16.29 31.13 1.95
CA ARG A 192 15.37 31.99 2.71
C ARG A 192 15.06 31.36 4.06
N PRO A 193 15.20 32.08 5.19
CA PRO A 193 15.14 31.51 6.55
C PRO A 193 13.78 30.89 6.91
N TYR A 194 12.75 31.13 6.10
CA TYR A 194 11.41 30.55 6.25
C TYR A 194 11.14 29.34 5.35
N ARG A 195 12.12 28.93 4.53
CA ARG A 195 12.10 27.71 3.70
C ARG A 195 13.00 26.65 4.36
N PRO A 196 12.63 26.06 5.51
CA PRO A 196 13.49 25.07 6.18
C PRO A 196 13.68 23.79 5.36
N HIS A 197 12.85 23.56 4.32
CA HIS A 197 12.91 22.35 3.50
C HIS A 197 12.88 22.71 2.01
N PRO A 198 14.05 22.99 1.38
CA PRO A 198 14.13 23.06 -0.07
C PRO A 198 13.82 21.67 -0.67
N ALA A 199 12.85 21.60 -1.57
CA ALA A 199 12.51 20.36 -2.30
C ALA A 199 13.45 20.12 -3.52
N GLY A 200 14.45 20.99 -3.71
CA GLY A 200 15.41 20.96 -4.82
C GLY A 200 14.93 21.74 -6.05
N ARG A 201 15.86 22.06 -6.97
CA ARG A 201 15.56 22.70 -8.29
C ARG A 201 14.70 23.99 -8.25
N GLY A 202 14.87 24.82 -7.21
CA GLY A 202 14.10 26.07 -7.07
C GLY A 202 12.68 25.88 -6.52
N THR A 203 12.33 24.67 -6.09
CA THR A 203 11.03 24.35 -5.48
C THR A 203 11.09 24.35 -3.96
N SER A 204 9.94 24.56 -3.30
CA SER A 204 9.81 24.53 -1.84
C SER A 204 8.60 23.71 -1.42
N TYR A 205 8.70 23.05 -0.26
CA TYR A 205 7.54 22.42 0.37
C TYR A 205 6.65 23.48 1.03
N TYR A 206 5.36 23.33 0.82
CA TYR A 206 4.30 24.10 1.49
C TYR A 206 3.21 23.17 1.99
N ARG A 207 2.39 23.67 2.91
CA ARG A 207 1.21 22.95 3.37
C ARG A 207 -0.01 23.29 2.51
N TRP A 208 -0.97 22.38 2.45
CA TRP A 208 -2.23 22.62 1.75
C TRP A 208 -2.96 23.87 2.25
N ALA A 209 -2.97 24.13 3.57
CA ALA A 209 -3.59 25.33 4.12
C ALA A 209 -2.88 26.63 3.72
N ASP A 210 -1.61 26.61 3.31
CA ASP A 210 -0.95 27.82 2.79
C ASP A 210 -1.54 28.19 1.43
N LEU A 211 -1.77 27.19 0.57
CA LEU A 211 -2.43 27.37 -0.72
C LEU A 211 -3.89 27.80 -0.52
N ALA A 212 -4.59 27.15 0.41
CA ALA A 212 -5.97 27.50 0.73
C ALA A 212 -6.08 28.89 1.38
N ASN A 213 -5.08 29.32 2.15
CA ASN A 213 -4.99 30.67 2.70
C ASN A 213 -4.80 31.72 1.58
N LEU A 214 -4.02 31.42 0.54
CA LEU A 214 -3.89 32.28 -0.65
C LEU A 214 -5.17 32.31 -1.50
N LEU A 215 -5.88 31.19 -1.65
CA LEU A 215 -7.03 31.10 -2.57
C LEU A 215 -8.37 31.43 -1.89
N ARG A 216 -8.48 31.32 -0.57
CA ARG A 216 -9.71 31.60 0.22
C ARG A 216 -10.94 30.83 -0.28
N VAL A 217 -10.72 29.63 -0.82
CA VAL A 217 -11.74 28.73 -1.37
C VAL A 217 -11.38 27.29 -1.00
N ASP A 218 -12.36 26.41 -1.07
CA ASP A 218 -12.14 24.98 -0.99
C ASP A 218 -11.43 24.49 -2.26
N ILE A 219 -10.34 23.74 -2.06
CA ILE A 219 -9.51 23.20 -3.13
C ILE A 219 -9.71 21.68 -3.15
N PRO A 220 -9.90 21.08 -4.34
CA PRO A 220 -10.15 19.65 -4.44
C PRO A 220 -8.92 18.84 -4.07
N TRP A 221 -9.07 17.94 -3.11
CA TRP A 221 -8.14 16.86 -2.82
C TRP A 221 -8.58 15.58 -3.54
N TRP A 222 -7.61 14.87 -4.09
CA TRP A 222 -7.81 13.61 -4.80
C TRP A 222 -6.92 12.54 -4.17
N SER A 223 -7.53 11.71 -3.33
CA SER A 223 -6.84 10.57 -2.70
C SER A 223 -6.28 9.62 -3.76
N GLN A 224 -5.12 9.02 -3.49
CA GLN A 224 -4.29 8.35 -4.51
C GLN A 224 -5.04 7.33 -5.38
N LEU A 225 -5.92 6.52 -4.79
CA LEU A 225 -6.62 5.43 -5.47
C LEU A 225 -7.78 5.89 -6.37
N VAL A 226 -8.23 7.14 -6.23
CA VAL A 226 -9.42 7.69 -6.92
C VAL A 226 -9.07 8.86 -7.84
N ARG A 227 -7.79 9.00 -8.23
CA ARG A 227 -7.31 10.02 -9.18
C ARG A 227 -7.64 9.64 -10.62
N GLU A 228 -8.86 9.89 -11.06
CA GLU A 228 -9.27 9.65 -12.45
C GLU A 228 -9.15 10.95 -13.26
N LEU A 229 -8.34 10.93 -14.33
CA LEU A 229 -8.01 12.12 -15.11
C LEU A 229 -9.24 12.88 -15.62
N ASP A 230 -10.24 12.19 -16.17
CA ASP A 230 -11.41 12.86 -16.76
C ASP A 230 -12.30 13.51 -15.68
N ALA A 231 -12.47 12.86 -14.52
CA ALA A 231 -13.11 13.44 -13.34
C ALA A 231 -12.36 14.69 -12.85
N MET A 232 -11.03 14.63 -12.78
CA MET A 232 -10.21 15.79 -12.42
C MET A 232 -10.35 16.93 -13.42
N LEU A 233 -10.41 16.65 -14.72
CA LEU A 233 -10.54 17.66 -15.77
C LEU A 233 -11.94 18.30 -15.84
N THR A 234 -12.98 17.57 -15.44
CA THR A 234 -14.37 18.07 -15.44
C THR A 234 -14.79 18.69 -14.12
N TRP A 235 -13.96 18.58 -13.08
CA TRP A 235 -14.23 19.18 -11.79
C TRP A 235 -14.26 20.72 -11.86
N GLN A 236 -15.17 21.31 -11.09
CA GLN A 236 -15.29 22.75 -10.89
C GLN A 236 -15.74 23.04 -9.46
N PRO A 237 -15.54 24.26 -8.92
CA PRO A 237 -16.01 24.62 -7.60
C PRO A 237 -17.52 24.35 -7.42
N GLY A 238 -17.89 23.67 -6.34
CA GLY A 238 -19.27 23.26 -6.08
C GLY A 238 -19.72 21.99 -6.81
N ALA A 239 -18.85 21.33 -7.58
CA ALA A 239 -19.15 20.02 -8.15
C ALA A 239 -19.42 18.98 -7.06
N ALA A 240 -20.29 18.01 -7.35
CA ALA A 240 -20.54 16.88 -6.48
C ALA A 240 -19.28 16.00 -6.35
N ILE A 241 -19.16 15.31 -5.22
CA ILE A 241 -18.08 14.34 -4.97
C ILE A 241 -18.23 13.18 -5.95
N ALA A 242 -17.20 12.94 -6.76
CA ALA A 242 -17.18 11.84 -7.71
C ALA A 242 -17.07 10.49 -6.98
N GLN A 243 -17.78 9.49 -7.50
CA GLN A 243 -17.70 8.11 -7.02
C GLN A 243 -16.83 7.33 -8.00
N ILE A 244 -15.61 6.96 -7.61
CA ILE A 244 -14.62 6.36 -8.50
C ILE A 244 -14.20 5.00 -7.94
N ALA A 245 -14.15 3.98 -8.81
CA ALA A 245 -13.61 2.68 -8.41
C ALA A 245 -12.11 2.81 -8.13
N PRO A 246 -11.62 2.31 -6.97
CA PRO A 246 -10.22 2.44 -6.60
C PRO A 246 -9.34 1.70 -7.61
N TYR A 247 -8.21 2.31 -7.96
CA TYR A 247 -7.31 1.76 -8.96
C TYR A 247 -5.84 2.02 -8.61
N ALA A 248 -5.02 1.01 -8.85
CA ALA A 248 -3.56 1.09 -8.83
C ALA A 248 -3.02 0.29 -10.03
N PRO A 249 -2.07 0.83 -10.83
CA PRO A 249 -1.55 0.14 -12.03
C PRO A 249 -0.95 -1.25 -11.74
N GLU A 250 -0.43 -1.46 -10.54
CA GLU A 250 0.15 -2.74 -10.11
C GLU A 250 -0.93 -3.80 -9.85
N VAL A 251 -2.17 -3.38 -9.59
CA VAL A 251 -3.29 -4.20 -9.14
C VAL A 251 -4.53 -4.00 -10.03
N ASP A 252 -4.32 -3.96 -11.35
CA ASP A 252 -5.42 -3.81 -12.31
C ASP A 252 -6.31 -5.07 -12.35
N THR A 253 -7.49 -4.96 -11.73
CA THR A 253 -8.50 -6.03 -11.69
C THR A 253 -9.14 -6.31 -13.06
N GLY A 254 -8.92 -5.44 -14.05
CA GLY A 254 -9.18 -5.69 -15.46
C GLY A 254 -8.50 -6.97 -15.96
N HIS A 255 -7.32 -7.31 -15.44
CA HIS A 255 -6.63 -8.56 -15.78
C HIS A 255 -7.38 -9.82 -15.33
N ILE A 256 -8.10 -9.76 -14.20
CA ILE A 256 -8.92 -10.87 -13.70
C ILE A 256 -10.19 -11.00 -14.55
N THR A 257 -10.90 -9.89 -14.75
CA THR A 257 -12.16 -9.90 -15.52
C THR A 257 -11.94 -10.23 -16.99
N ALA A 258 -10.77 -9.91 -17.56
CA ALA A 258 -10.39 -10.29 -18.91
C ALA A 258 -10.31 -11.81 -19.13
N LEU A 259 -10.16 -12.64 -18.08
CA LEU A 259 -10.24 -14.10 -18.21
C LEU A 259 -11.62 -14.58 -18.71
N ALA A 260 -12.67 -13.78 -18.51
CA ALA A 260 -13.99 -14.05 -19.04
C ALA A 260 -14.12 -13.63 -20.51
N THR A 261 -14.64 -14.54 -21.34
CA THR A 261 -15.09 -14.26 -22.70
C THR A 261 -16.61 -14.31 -22.77
N LEU A 262 -17.19 -13.88 -23.90
CA LEU A 262 -18.64 -14.00 -24.15
C LEU A 262 -19.13 -15.46 -24.08
N LYS A 263 -18.25 -16.45 -24.29
CA LYS A 263 -18.56 -17.89 -24.24
C LYS A 263 -18.32 -18.51 -22.86
N THR A 264 -17.71 -17.78 -21.93
CA THR A 264 -17.42 -18.29 -20.58
C THR A 264 -18.74 -18.61 -19.86
N ALA A 265 -18.76 -19.68 -19.07
CA ALA A 265 -19.96 -20.05 -18.33
C ALA A 265 -20.31 -18.99 -17.25
N PRO A 266 -21.60 -18.79 -16.92
CA PRO A 266 -22.01 -17.74 -15.98
C PRO A 266 -21.36 -17.86 -14.59
N ASP A 267 -21.28 -19.07 -14.06
CA ASP A 267 -20.63 -19.40 -12.79
C ASP A 267 -19.16 -18.96 -12.75
N VAL A 268 -18.39 -19.23 -13.81
CA VAL A 268 -17.00 -18.78 -13.93
C VAL A 268 -16.92 -17.26 -13.95
N ARG A 269 -17.82 -16.57 -14.67
CA ARG A 269 -17.83 -15.10 -14.73
C ARG A 269 -18.15 -14.49 -13.37
N ASP A 270 -19.11 -15.06 -12.65
CA ASP A 270 -19.52 -14.59 -11.33
C ASP A 270 -18.39 -14.79 -10.31
N ALA A 271 -17.71 -15.93 -10.35
CA ALA A 271 -16.54 -16.20 -9.52
C ALA A 271 -15.37 -15.25 -9.84
N LEU A 272 -15.07 -14.98 -11.12
CA LEU A 272 -14.05 -14.01 -11.53
C LEU A 272 -14.39 -12.58 -11.09
N LYS A 273 -15.66 -12.17 -11.20
CA LYS A 273 -16.13 -10.87 -10.73
C LYS A 273 -16.00 -10.76 -9.21
N LYS A 274 -16.33 -11.82 -8.48
CA LYS A 274 -16.16 -11.89 -7.02
C LYS A 274 -14.69 -11.80 -6.61
N LEU A 275 -13.78 -12.45 -7.35
CA LEU A 275 -12.33 -12.31 -7.16
C LEU A 275 -11.84 -10.89 -7.44
N ALA A 276 -12.29 -10.25 -8.51
CA ALA A 276 -11.96 -8.85 -8.81
C ALA A 276 -12.46 -7.90 -7.71
N ASN A 277 -13.71 -8.07 -7.25
CA ASN A 277 -14.27 -7.29 -6.16
C ASN A 277 -13.51 -7.49 -4.84
N ARG A 278 -13.08 -8.73 -4.53
CA ARG A 278 -12.22 -9.01 -3.39
C ARG A 278 -10.92 -8.20 -3.45
N VAL A 279 -10.27 -8.18 -4.61
CA VAL A 279 -9.01 -7.42 -4.79
C VAL A 279 -9.27 -5.91 -4.65
N LEU A 280 -10.36 -5.39 -5.24
CA LEU A 280 -10.74 -3.98 -5.08
C LEU A 280 -11.03 -3.60 -3.61
N SER A 281 -11.75 -4.44 -2.86
CA SER A 281 -11.99 -4.22 -1.43
C SER A 281 -10.70 -4.19 -0.62
N ARG A 282 -9.74 -5.07 -0.94
CA ARG A 282 -8.43 -5.08 -0.27
C ARG A 282 -7.57 -3.87 -0.66
N LEU A 283 -7.61 -3.45 -1.93
CA LEU A 283 -6.92 -2.27 -2.41
C LEU A 283 -7.46 -1.00 -1.73
N ASN A 284 -8.78 -0.91 -1.58
CA ASN A 284 -9.46 0.19 -0.90
C ASN A 284 -9.06 0.31 0.57
N GLY A 285 -8.92 -0.82 1.27
CA GLY A 285 -8.65 -0.82 2.70
C GLY A 285 -9.88 -0.45 3.54
N GLY A 286 -9.63 0.14 4.71
CA GLY A 286 -10.65 0.38 5.74
C GLY A 286 -11.42 1.68 5.62
N ALA A 287 -11.12 2.52 4.64
CA ALA A 287 -11.74 3.83 4.46
C ALA A 287 -12.12 4.07 2.99
N SER A 288 -13.07 4.96 2.73
CA SER A 288 -13.49 5.35 1.37
C SER A 288 -12.53 6.33 0.69
N ASP A 289 -11.63 6.92 1.47
CA ASP A 289 -10.60 7.88 1.08
C ASP A 289 -9.35 7.69 1.94
N ASP A 290 -8.38 8.61 1.85
CA ASP A 290 -7.11 8.55 2.60
C ASP A 290 -7.22 9.12 4.04
N ASP A 291 -8.43 9.22 4.59
CA ASP A 291 -8.77 9.74 5.92
C ASP A 291 -8.28 11.17 6.17
N MET A 292 -7.95 11.91 5.11
CA MET A 292 -7.58 13.33 5.21
C MET A 292 -8.75 14.11 5.79
N ARG A 293 -8.52 14.78 6.92
CA ARG A 293 -9.59 15.49 7.63
C ARG A 293 -10.10 16.66 6.80
N LEU A 294 -11.37 16.58 6.42
CA LEU A 294 -12.06 17.66 5.73
C LEU A 294 -12.12 18.91 6.59
N THR A 295 -11.71 20.01 6.00
CA THR A 295 -11.59 21.28 6.69
C THR A 295 -11.67 22.42 5.67
N PRO A 296 -11.99 23.67 6.06
CA PRO A 296 -12.02 24.78 5.11
C PRO A 296 -10.71 24.85 4.31
N GLY A 297 -10.81 24.69 2.98
CA GLY A 297 -9.68 24.65 2.05
C GLY A 297 -9.33 23.31 1.47
N LEU A 298 -9.80 22.24 2.10
CA LEU A 298 -9.53 20.86 1.73
C LEU A 298 -10.87 20.12 1.71
N ILE A 299 -11.32 19.83 0.51
CA ILE A 299 -12.51 19.00 0.26
C ILE A 299 -12.11 17.76 -0.53
N HIS A 300 -12.77 16.64 -0.29
CA HIS A 300 -12.64 15.47 -1.16
C HIS A 300 -13.40 15.71 -2.46
N ALA A 301 -12.70 15.63 -3.59
CA ALA A 301 -13.33 15.72 -4.90
C ALA A 301 -13.82 14.36 -5.41
N ALA A 302 -13.27 13.28 -4.86
CA ALA A 302 -13.70 11.92 -5.13
C ALA A 302 -13.58 11.04 -3.89
N ILE A 303 -14.43 10.02 -3.83
CA ILE A 303 -14.33 8.91 -2.88
C ILE A 303 -14.49 7.58 -3.63
N SER A 304 -14.09 6.51 -2.96
CA SER A 304 -14.20 5.15 -3.49
C SER A 304 -15.66 4.71 -3.65
N THR A 305 -15.96 4.02 -4.75
CA THR A 305 -17.25 3.30 -4.90
C THR A 305 -17.37 2.07 -4.00
N ILE A 306 -16.28 1.66 -3.35
CA ILE A 306 -16.25 0.50 -2.46
C ILE A 306 -16.60 0.95 -1.04
N ASP A 307 -17.67 0.40 -0.49
CA ASP A 307 -18.05 0.64 0.90
C ASP A 307 -17.14 -0.16 1.85
N PRO A 308 -16.33 0.50 2.70
CA PRO A 308 -15.44 -0.18 3.63
C PRO A 308 -16.18 -0.92 4.75
N ALA A 309 -17.46 -0.62 5.00
CA ALA A 309 -18.27 -1.33 5.98
C ALA A 309 -18.71 -2.72 5.48
N VAL A 310 -18.67 -2.96 4.17
CA VAL A 310 -19.02 -4.26 3.58
C VAL A 310 -17.84 -5.23 3.74
N PRO A 311 -18.06 -6.43 4.30
CA PRO A 311 -17.01 -7.44 4.41
C PRO A 311 -16.38 -7.78 3.07
N THR A 312 -15.05 -7.93 3.06
CA THR A 312 -14.32 -8.33 1.86
C THR A 312 -14.85 -9.67 1.33
N PRO A 313 -15.27 -9.76 0.06
CA PRO A 313 -15.77 -11.01 -0.51
C PRO A 313 -14.76 -12.16 -0.39
N THR A 314 -15.24 -13.34 -0.02
CA THR A 314 -14.45 -14.58 0.05
C THR A 314 -14.96 -15.58 -0.97
N LEU A 315 -14.06 -16.20 -1.73
CA LEU A 315 -14.41 -17.29 -2.63
C LEU A 315 -14.77 -18.53 -1.81
N THR A 316 -15.78 -19.28 -2.24
CA THR A 316 -15.99 -20.65 -1.77
C THR A 316 -14.97 -21.58 -2.43
N ALA A 317 -14.79 -22.80 -1.88
CA ALA A 317 -13.94 -23.80 -2.50
C ALA A 317 -14.37 -24.10 -3.95
N ASP A 318 -15.67 -24.23 -4.19
CA ASP A 318 -16.21 -24.49 -5.53
C ASP A 318 -15.95 -23.33 -6.50
N GLU A 319 -16.12 -22.07 -6.05
CA GLU A 319 -15.82 -20.89 -6.88
C GLU A 319 -14.32 -20.83 -7.21
N ALA A 320 -13.45 -21.12 -6.24
CA ALA A 320 -12.01 -21.21 -6.45
C ALA A 320 -11.66 -22.35 -7.44
N ALA A 321 -12.30 -23.53 -7.31
CA ALA A 321 -12.11 -24.66 -8.22
C ALA A 321 -12.49 -24.28 -9.65
N VAL A 322 -13.65 -23.67 -9.83
CA VAL A 322 -14.16 -23.24 -11.15
C VAL A 322 -13.20 -22.23 -11.80
N ILE A 323 -12.64 -21.29 -11.02
CA ILE A 323 -11.63 -20.35 -11.54
C ILE A 323 -10.33 -21.09 -11.90
N LEU A 324 -9.83 -21.97 -11.03
CA LEU A 324 -8.56 -22.67 -11.25
C LEU A 324 -8.63 -23.68 -12.41
N HIS A 325 -9.79 -24.29 -12.65
CA HIS A 325 -10.07 -25.13 -13.82
C HIS A 325 -10.48 -24.33 -15.06
N HIS A 326 -10.63 -23.00 -14.97
CA HIS A 326 -10.90 -22.18 -16.14
C HIS A 326 -9.67 -22.11 -17.05
N ARG A 327 -9.89 -22.26 -18.35
CA ARG A 327 -8.82 -22.30 -19.35
C ARG A 327 -8.48 -20.90 -19.83
N ALA A 328 -7.20 -20.56 -19.83
CA ALA A 328 -6.71 -19.26 -20.27
C ALA A 328 -5.40 -19.39 -21.04
N HIS A 329 -5.17 -18.43 -21.94
CA HIS A 329 -3.87 -18.26 -22.58
C HIS A 329 -2.83 -17.78 -21.55
N GLU A 330 -1.57 -18.22 -21.69
CA GLU A 330 -0.48 -17.93 -20.74
C GLU A 330 -0.41 -16.45 -20.35
N HIS A 331 -0.39 -15.57 -21.35
CA HIS A 331 -0.28 -14.13 -21.13
C HIS A 331 -1.38 -13.61 -20.20
N MET A 332 -2.65 -13.95 -20.46
CA MET A 332 -3.78 -13.51 -19.65
C MET A 332 -3.73 -14.11 -18.24
N ALA A 333 -3.42 -15.42 -18.14
CA ALA A 333 -3.29 -16.11 -16.88
C ALA A 333 -2.21 -15.47 -15.99
N ARG A 334 -1.04 -15.14 -16.55
CA ARG A 334 0.06 -14.50 -15.82
C ARG A 334 -0.32 -13.13 -15.28
N HIS A 335 -0.99 -12.32 -16.09
CA HIS A 335 -1.47 -11.00 -15.66
C HIS A 335 -2.55 -11.10 -14.57
N ALA A 336 -3.51 -12.03 -14.72
CA ALA A 336 -4.56 -12.25 -13.73
C ALA A 336 -3.99 -12.77 -12.40
N LEU A 337 -3.12 -13.78 -12.44
CA LEU A 337 -2.49 -14.37 -11.25
C LEU A 337 -1.53 -13.41 -10.54
N ARG A 338 -0.93 -12.45 -11.25
CA ARG A 338 -0.11 -11.40 -10.63
C ARG A 338 -0.93 -10.50 -9.72
N VAL A 339 -2.16 -10.21 -10.12
CA VAL A 339 -3.08 -9.32 -9.40
C VAL A 339 -3.94 -10.09 -8.40
N ALA A 340 -4.21 -11.37 -8.67
CA ALA A 340 -4.92 -12.24 -7.75
C ALA A 340 -4.13 -12.38 -6.43
N ASP A 341 -4.82 -12.13 -5.33
CA ASP A 341 -4.39 -12.50 -3.99
C ASP A 341 -4.13 -14.01 -3.95
N HIS A 342 -2.88 -14.43 -3.72
CA HIS A 342 -2.51 -15.86 -3.69
C HIS A 342 -3.32 -16.65 -2.65
N LEU A 343 -3.82 -15.99 -1.60
CA LEU A 343 -4.69 -16.59 -0.59
C LEU A 343 -6.18 -16.61 -0.97
N ALA A 344 -6.55 -16.06 -2.13
CA ALA A 344 -7.93 -16.08 -2.61
C ALA A 344 -8.39 -17.47 -3.05
N PHE A 345 -7.44 -18.34 -3.43
CA PHE A 345 -7.72 -19.69 -3.91
C PHE A 345 -7.75 -20.76 -2.80
N ARG A 346 -7.74 -20.32 -1.53
CA ARG A 346 -7.94 -21.23 -0.40
C ARG A 346 -9.35 -21.86 -0.46
N PRO A 347 -9.48 -23.14 -0.09
CA PRO A 347 -8.42 -23.99 0.45
C PRO A 347 -7.63 -24.77 -0.61
N LEU A 348 -7.85 -24.57 -1.91
CA LEU A 348 -7.40 -25.51 -2.95
C LEU A 348 -5.94 -25.33 -3.39
N LEU A 349 -5.46 -24.08 -3.46
CA LEU A 349 -4.12 -23.80 -3.98
C LEU A 349 -3.55 -22.54 -3.33
N THR A 350 -2.51 -22.71 -2.52
CA THR A 350 -1.79 -21.60 -1.88
C THR A 350 -0.30 -21.65 -2.15
N TYR A 351 0.26 -22.83 -2.32
CA TYR A 351 1.69 -23.03 -2.53
C TYR A 351 1.97 -24.09 -3.59
N VAL A 352 3.23 -24.17 -4.03
CA VAL A 352 3.71 -25.21 -4.95
C VAL A 352 5.00 -25.79 -4.39
N MET A 353 4.93 -27.02 -3.89
CA MET A 353 6.11 -27.73 -3.39
C MET A 353 7.00 -28.19 -4.54
N LYS A 354 8.29 -28.34 -4.27
CA LYS A 354 9.29 -28.80 -5.24
C LYS A 354 9.90 -30.12 -4.79
N ILE A 355 9.80 -31.13 -5.64
CA ILE A 355 10.29 -32.48 -5.36
C ILE A 355 11.35 -32.85 -6.39
N ASN A 356 12.58 -33.06 -5.92
CA ASN A 356 13.63 -33.65 -6.74
C ASN A 356 13.46 -35.16 -6.81
N ARG A 357 13.12 -35.70 -7.99
CA ARG A 357 12.86 -37.14 -8.16
C ARG A 357 14.05 -38.03 -7.80
N ALA A 358 15.28 -37.54 -7.93
CA ALA A 358 16.49 -38.31 -7.63
C ALA A 358 16.72 -38.47 -6.12
N THR A 359 16.33 -37.46 -5.33
CA THR A 359 16.53 -37.43 -3.87
C THR A 359 15.24 -37.60 -3.08
N ALA A 360 14.09 -37.71 -3.76
CA ALA A 360 12.77 -37.85 -3.15
C ALA A 360 12.75 -38.92 -2.06
N THR A 361 12.11 -38.62 -0.94
CA THR A 361 11.90 -39.55 0.18
C THR A 361 10.94 -40.67 -0.18
N SER A 362 10.72 -41.62 0.73
CA SER A 362 9.91 -42.81 0.45
C SER A 362 8.44 -42.45 0.16
N ALA A 363 7.86 -41.54 0.95
CA ALA A 363 6.50 -41.05 0.79
C ALA A 363 6.33 -40.31 -0.53
N ALA A 364 7.27 -39.40 -0.83
CA ALA A 364 7.27 -38.63 -2.07
C ALA A 364 7.30 -39.54 -3.31
N ARG A 365 8.17 -40.57 -3.33
CA ARG A 365 8.24 -41.52 -4.45
C ARG A 365 6.95 -42.29 -4.64
N GLN A 366 6.34 -42.77 -3.54
CA GLN A 366 5.10 -43.52 -3.60
C GLN A 366 3.95 -42.64 -4.10
N TRP A 367 3.84 -41.41 -3.60
CA TRP A 367 2.86 -40.44 -4.08
C TRP A 367 3.07 -40.09 -5.56
N ILE A 368 4.31 -39.84 -5.99
CA ILE A 368 4.63 -39.57 -7.41
C ILE A 368 4.21 -40.73 -8.31
N SER A 369 4.34 -41.98 -7.83
CA SER A 369 4.06 -43.17 -8.64
C SER A 369 2.59 -43.35 -9.01
N ARG A 370 1.65 -42.74 -8.26
CA ARG A 370 0.21 -42.79 -8.57
C ARG A 370 -0.27 -41.66 -9.48
N LEU A 371 0.55 -40.64 -9.73
CA LEU A 371 0.16 -39.50 -10.54
C LEU A 371 -0.08 -39.91 -11.99
N ILE A 372 -1.12 -39.34 -12.59
CA ILE A 372 -1.50 -39.62 -13.98
C ILE A 372 -1.35 -38.38 -14.86
N ASP A 373 -1.11 -38.57 -16.15
CA ASP A 373 -1.06 -37.46 -17.11
C ASP A 373 -2.44 -36.84 -17.31
N VAL A 374 -2.46 -35.52 -17.37
CA VAL A 374 -3.65 -34.72 -17.62
C VAL A 374 -3.92 -34.64 -19.12
N ASP A 375 -5.20 -34.72 -19.47
CA ASP A 375 -5.68 -34.54 -20.84
C ASP A 375 -5.14 -33.21 -21.45
N PRO A 376 -4.62 -33.22 -22.70
CA PRO A 376 -4.06 -32.03 -23.32
C PRO A 376 -4.96 -30.78 -23.29
N THR A 377 -6.27 -30.95 -23.33
CA THR A 377 -7.22 -29.82 -23.31
C THR A 377 -7.26 -29.09 -21.97
N ARG A 378 -6.82 -29.73 -20.89
CA ARG A 378 -6.79 -29.18 -19.52
C ARG A 378 -5.45 -28.51 -19.15
N ARG A 379 -4.42 -28.63 -19.99
CA ARG A 379 -3.06 -28.11 -19.68
C ARG A 379 -2.97 -26.58 -19.58
N THR A 380 -3.99 -25.88 -20.06
CA THR A 380 -4.11 -24.41 -20.02
C THR A 380 -5.05 -23.92 -18.91
N GLU A 381 -5.41 -24.79 -17.96
CA GLU A 381 -6.12 -24.39 -16.73
C GLU A 381 -5.30 -23.41 -15.92
N LEU A 382 -5.97 -22.45 -15.27
CA LEU A 382 -5.34 -21.41 -14.47
C LEU A 382 -4.45 -21.97 -13.34
N GLY A 383 -4.83 -23.11 -12.75
CA GLY A 383 -4.02 -23.78 -11.74
C GLY A 383 -2.65 -24.27 -12.24
N PHE A 384 -2.53 -24.71 -13.50
CA PHE A 384 -1.22 -25.03 -14.08
C PHE A 384 -0.39 -23.77 -14.34
N TRP A 385 -1.04 -22.66 -14.72
CA TRP A 385 -0.33 -21.38 -14.83
C TRP A 385 0.15 -20.86 -13.48
N TYR A 386 -0.58 -21.13 -12.39
CA TYR A 386 -0.12 -20.88 -11.02
C TYR A 386 1.12 -21.71 -10.71
N ALA A 387 1.08 -23.03 -10.94
CA ALA A 387 2.23 -23.91 -10.76
C ALA A 387 3.45 -23.47 -11.57
N THR A 388 3.23 -22.99 -12.80
CA THR A 388 4.29 -22.50 -13.69
C THR A 388 5.07 -21.30 -13.12
N ARG A 389 4.49 -20.51 -12.21
CA ARG A 389 5.18 -19.37 -11.57
C ARG A 389 6.34 -19.80 -10.67
N TYR A 390 6.32 -21.05 -10.21
CA TYR A 390 7.35 -21.64 -9.35
C TYR A 390 8.46 -22.35 -10.14
N LEU A 391 8.30 -22.49 -11.46
CA LEU A 391 9.38 -23.00 -12.30
C LEU A 391 10.48 -21.95 -12.44
N PRO A 392 11.76 -22.33 -12.25
CA PRO A 392 12.87 -21.47 -12.60
C PRO A 392 12.81 -21.06 -14.08
N SER A 393 13.28 -19.86 -14.41
CA SER A 393 13.15 -19.27 -15.77
C SER A 393 13.74 -20.12 -16.91
N ARG A 394 14.67 -21.03 -16.60
CA ARG A 394 15.32 -21.94 -17.55
C ARG A 394 14.63 -23.30 -17.68
N VAL A 395 13.77 -23.67 -16.73
CA VAL A 395 13.05 -24.94 -16.72
C VAL A 395 11.85 -24.85 -17.65
N ARG A 396 11.54 -25.95 -18.34
CA ARG A 396 10.38 -26.07 -19.21
C ARG A 396 9.46 -27.20 -18.74
N PRO A 397 8.13 -26.98 -18.72
CA PRO A 397 7.19 -28.06 -18.45
C PRO A 397 7.33 -29.18 -19.49
N THR A 398 7.48 -30.42 -19.03
CA THR A 398 7.51 -31.63 -19.88
C THR A 398 6.27 -32.50 -19.73
N ARG A 399 5.68 -32.55 -18.52
CA ARG A 399 4.43 -33.28 -18.25
C ARG A 399 3.52 -32.48 -17.32
N TRP A 400 2.21 -32.68 -17.51
CA TRP A 400 1.14 -32.11 -16.69
C TRP A 400 0.44 -33.27 -16.03
N LEU A 401 0.44 -33.27 -14.71
CA LEU A 401 0.02 -34.39 -13.88
C LEU A 401 -1.11 -33.95 -12.94
N THR A 402 -1.89 -34.93 -12.50
CA THR A 402 -2.93 -34.79 -11.47
C THR A 402 -2.91 -36.03 -10.58
N ASP A 403 -3.32 -35.86 -9.34
CA ASP A 403 -3.56 -36.96 -8.41
C ASP A 403 -4.97 -37.51 -8.66
N PRO A 404 -5.14 -38.80 -9.05
CA PRO A 404 -6.47 -39.36 -9.28
C PRO A 404 -7.37 -39.34 -8.04
N ASP A 405 -6.79 -39.29 -6.84
CA ASP A 405 -7.52 -39.26 -5.58
C ASP A 405 -7.82 -37.82 -5.11
N ASN A 406 -7.35 -36.80 -5.83
CA ASN A 406 -7.68 -35.39 -5.60
C ASN A 406 -7.86 -34.63 -6.93
N PRO A 407 -9.11 -34.35 -7.35
CA PRO A 407 -9.39 -33.73 -8.65
C PRO A 407 -8.89 -32.29 -8.79
N HIS A 408 -8.61 -31.60 -7.67
CA HIS A 408 -8.15 -30.21 -7.64
C HIS A 408 -6.64 -30.12 -7.45
N THR A 409 -5.90 -30.83 -8.31
CA THR A 409 -4.43 -30.85 -8.29
C THR A 409 -3.84 -30.41 -9.63
N TRP A 410 -2.87 -29.50 -9.56
CA TRP A 410 -2.13 -29.00 -10.72
C TRP A 410 -0.64 -29.23 -10.50
N ILE A 411 -0.12 -30.27 -11.15
CA ILE A 411 1.26 -30.73 -10.96
C ILE A 411 2.01 -30.66 -12.29
N ILE A 412 3.23 -30.15 -12.28
CA ILE A 412 4.10 -30.02 -13.46
C ILE A 412 5.39 -30.76 -13.23
N GLN A 413 5.78 -31.61 -14.17
CA GLN A 413 7.15 -32.15 -14.24
C GLN A 413 7.99 -31.25 -15.14
N GLY A 414 9.13 -30.78 -14.65
CA GLY A 414 10.12 -30.02 -15.42
C GLY A 414 11.04 -30.92 -16.25
N ASP A 415 11.79 -30.31 -17.17
CA ASP A 415 12.91 -30.94 -17.90
C ASP A 415 14.17 -31.10 -17.04
N ASP A 416 14.19 -30.50 -15.85
CA ASP A 416 15.21 -30.63 -14.81
C ASP A 416 14.98 -31.81 -13.85
N ALA A 417 14.03 -32.70 -14.20
CA ALA A 417 13.60 -33.83 -13.40
C ALA A 417 12.97 -33.49 -12.03
N ASN A 418 12.64 -32.22 -11.77
CA ASN A 418 11.84 -31.82 -10.61
C ASN A 418 10.34 -31.93 -10.90
N ILE A 419 9.56 -32.15 -9.85
CA ILE A 419 8.09 -32.07 -9.86
C ILE A 419 7.68 -30.86 -9.02
N TYR A 420 6.81 -30.03 -9.59
CA TYR A 420 6.23 -28.85 -8.98
C TYR A 420 4.75 -29.14 -8.73
N ALA A 421 4.36 -29.34 -7.48
CA ALA A 421 3.02 -29.80 -7.13
C ALA A 421 2.28 -28.73 -6.32
N GLY A 422 1.15 -28.25 -6.86
CA GLY A 422 0.26 -27.37 -6.12
C GLY A 422 -0.29 -28.04 -4.86
N VAL A 423 -0.28 -27.31 -3.75
CA VAL A 423 -0.89 -27.72 -2.48
C VAL A 423 -1.81 -26.63 -1.97
N GLY A 424 -2.91 -27.06 -1.37
CA GLY A 424 -3.88 -26.21 -0.70
C GLY A 424 -3.65 -26.14 0.80
N THR A 425 -4.59 -25.54 1.52
CA THR A 425 -4.57 -25.50 3.00
C THR A 425 -5.26 -26.71 3.63
N ASN A 426 -5.91 -27.56 2.83
CA ASN A 426 -6.43 -28.83 3.27
C ASN A 426 -6.17 -29.94 2.24
N THR A 427 -6.41 -31.18 2.64
CA THR A 427 -6.36 -32.36 1.76
C THR A 427 -7.70 -33.11 1.82
N PRO A 428 -8.68 -32.76 0.98
CA PRO A 428 -10.05 -33.29 1.10
C PRO A 428 -10.16 -34.81 0.96
N GLY A 429 -9.20 -35.46 0.29
CA GLY A 429 -9.18 -36.92 0.11
C GLY A 429 -8.64 -37.71 1.30
N ALA A 430 -7.99 -37.05 2.27
CA ALA A 430 -7.37 -37.70 3.43
C ALA A 430 -8.43 -38.19 4.42
N GLN A 431 -8.16 -39.31 5.10
CA GLN A 431 -9.15 -39.96 5.97
C GLN A 431 -8.64 -40.20 7.39
N GLY A 432 -9.48 -39.83 8.36
CA GLY A 432 -9.21 -40.05 9.78
C GLY A 432 -8.13 -39.12 10.31
N LYS A 433 -6.97 -39.63 10.72
CA LYS A 433 -5.94 -38.85 11.42
C LYS A 433 -4.56 -39.03 10.81
N LEU A 434 -3.68 -38.05 11.02
CA LEU A 434 -2.26 -38.21 10.74
C LEU A 434 -1.67 -39.32 11.61
N CYS A 435 -1.06 -40.31 10.98
CA CYS A 435 -0.34 -41.41 11.65
C CYS A 435 1.18 -41.37 11.42
N GLY A 436 1.68 -40.50 10.55
CA GLY A 436 3.11 -40.24 10.38
C GLY A 436 3.35 -39.14 9.37
N ALA A 437 4.59 -38.63 9.30
CA ALA A 437 4.99 -37.64 8.30
C ALA A 437 6.46 -37.75 7.90
N GLU A 438 6.76 -37.38 6.65
CA GLU A 438 8.11 -37.16 6.12
C GLU A 438 8.25 -35.69 5.73
N ILE A 439 9.22 -35.00 6.32
CA ILE A 439 9.47 -33.58 6.08
C ILE A 439 10.81 -33.42 5.38
N ASP A 440 10.82 -32.82 4.19
CA ASP A 440 12.00 -32.39 3.46
C ASP A 440 12.01 -30.83 3.35
N ASP A 441 13.11 -30.25 2.87
CA ASP A 441 13.28 -28.78 2.82
C ASP A 441 12.31 -28.07 1.85
N GLU A 442 11.87 -28.77 0.79
CA GLU A 442 11.03 -28.19 -0.28
C GLU A 442 9.72 -28.97 -0.50
N ALA A 443 9.50 -30.08 0.21
CA ALA A 443 8.32 -30.92 0.10
C ALA A 443 8.08 -31.72 1.40
N ALA A 444 6.83 -31.83 1.83
CA ALA A 444 6.47 -32.64 2.99
C ALA A 444 5.26 -33.51 2.67
N PHE A 445 5.18 -34.66 3.32
CA PHE A 445 4.12 -35.66 3.12
C PHE A 445 3.68 -36.23 4.46
N PHE A 446 2.43 -36.68 4.53
CA PHE A 446 1.92 -37.39 5.70
C PHE A 446 1.14 -38.64 5.30
N TRP A 447 1.07 -39.58 6.23
CA TRP A 447 0.20 -40.74 6.14
C TRP A 447 -1.04 -40.51 6.98
N ASP A 448 -2.20 -40.80 6.40
CA ASP A 448 -3.44 -40.86 7.14
C ASP A 448 -3.66 -42.24 7.78
N THR A 449 -4.72 -42.41 8.57
CA THR A 449 -5.03 -43.69 9.23
C THR A 449 -5.46 -44.81 8.26
N ALA A 450 -5.80 -44.47 7.01
CA ALA A 450 -6.02 -45.44 5.95
C ALA A 450 -4.71 -45.84 5.25
N HIS A 451 -3.57 -45.34 5.74
CA HIS A 451 -2.24 -45.50 5.17
C HIS A 451 -2.09 -44.92 3.76
N HIS A 452 -2.96 -43.97 3.38
CA HIS A 452 -2.78 -43.19 2.16
C HIS A 452 -1.78 -42.06 2.41
N ILE A 453 -1.00 -41.74 1.38
CA ILE A 453 0.01 -40.68 1.42
C ILE A 453 -0.56 -39.44 0.77
N TRP A 454 -0.33 -38.32 1.41
CA TRP A 454 -0.78 -37.02 0.94
C TRP A 454 0.35 -36.00 1.06
N PRO A 455 0.45 -35.05 0.12
CA PRO A 455 1.22 -33.83 0.34
C PRO A 455 0.75 -33.15 1.63
N LEU A 456 1.70 -32.63 2.42
CA LEU A 456 1.35 -31.85 3.59
C LEU A 456 0.72 -30.52 3.11
N PRO A 457 -0.51 -30.18 3.56
CA PRO A 457 -1.15 -28.92 3.20
C PRO A 457 -0.31 -27.74 3.68
N ASP A 458 -0.41 -26.60 3.02
CA ASP A 458 0.28 -25.36 3.38
C ASP A 458 -0.56 -24.53 4.37
N ALA A 459 0.08 -23.78 5.27
CA ALA A 459 -0.60 -22.88 6.20
C ALA A 459 -0.92 -21.49 5.59
N GLY A 460 -0.63 -21.27 4.30
CA GLY A 460 -0.89 -20.02 3.58
C GLY A 460 0.22 -18.98 3.71
N TYR A 461 1.47 -19.41 3.91
CA TYR A 461 2.63 -18.52 4.08
C TYR A 461 3.81 -19.04 3.25
N ASP A 462 5.03 -18.96 3.80
CA ASP A 462 6.17 -19.72 3.28
C ASP A 462 6.04 -21.19 3.71
N TYR A 463 6.40 -22.10 2.82
CA TYR A 463 6.35 -23.54 3.11
C TYR A 463 7.30 -23.92 4.24
N TYR A 464 7.04 -25.07 4.86
CA TYR A 464 7.65 -25.47 6.12
C TYR A 464 9.18 -25.57 6.04
N ARG A 465 9.85 -25.05 7.08
CA ARG A 465 11.29 -25.20 7.31
C ARG A 465 11.52 -25.67 8.74
N THR A 466 12.68 -26.26 9.00
CA THR A 466 13.01 -26.94 10.27
C THR A 466 14.43 -26.58 10.75
N GLY A 467 14.73 -26.86 12.02
CA GLY A 467 16.05 -26.70 12.63
C GLY A 467 16.39 -25.29 13.12
N TYR A 468 15.37 -24.48 13.42
CA TYR A 468 15.55 -23.16 14.04
C TYR A 468 14.32 -22.77 14.86
N HIS A 469 14.42 -21.70 15.67
CA HIS A 469 13.25 -21.10 16.31
C HIS A 469 12.63 -20.05 15.38
N GLY A 470 11.35 -20.21 15.01
CA GLY A 470 10.65 -19.21 14.22
C GLY A 470 9.33 -19.69 13.62
N GLY A 471 8.77 -18.86 12.72
CA GLY A 471 7.45 -19.08 12.15
C GLY A 471 7.30 -20.39 11.36
N GLY A 472 8.29 -20.81 10.58
CA GLY A 472 8.21 -22.04 9.79
C GLY A 472 8.01 -23.30 10.65
N PRO A 473 8.91 -23.57 11.61
CA PRO A 473 8.79 -24.66 12.58
C PRO A 473 7.50 -24.59 13.41
N GLN A 474 7.11 -23.39 13.83
CA GLN A 474 5.84 -23.18 14.54
C GLN A 474 4.64 -23.61 13.68
N ARG A 475 4.54 -23.11 12.43
CA ARG A 475 3.45 -23.45 11.51
C ARG A 475 3.43 -24.94 11.16
N LEU A 476 4.60 -25.57 11.05
CA LEU A 476 4.69 -27.02 10.83
C LEU A 476 4.11 -27.79 12.00
N ALA A 477 4.50 -27.45 13.24
CA ALA A 477 3.97 -28.10 14.43
C ALA A 477 2.45 -27.90 14.59
N GLU A 478 1.95 -26.67 14.34
CA GLU A 478 0.53 -26.35 14.30
C GLU A 478 -0.21 -27.21 13.27
N THR A 479 0.30 -27.30 12.04
CA THR A 479 -0.30 -28.09 10.95
C THR A 479 -0.36 -29.57 11.31
N LEU A 480 0.75 -30.14 11.78
CA LEU A 480 0.81 -31.55 12.18
C LEU A 480 -0.11 -31.85 13.36
N THR A 481 -0.29 -30.89 14.27
CA THR A 481 -1.22 -31.01 15.40
C THR A 481 -2.67 -31.02 14.91
N THR A 482 -3.03 -30.10 14.01
CA THR A 482 -4.34 -30.06 13.35
C THR A 482 -4.65 -31.38 12.62
N LEU A 483 -3.70 -31.88 11.81
CA LEU A 483 -3.88 -33.12 11.04
C LEU A 483 -3.92 -34.38 11.91
N ALA A 484 -3.30 -34.35 13.09
CA ALA A 484 -3.37 -35.46 14.04
C ALA A 484 -4.79 -35.61 14.64
N ASP A 485 -5.59 -34.55 14.65
CA ASP A 485 -6.99 -34.60 15.08
C ASP A 485 -7.93 -34.92 13.91
N ASP A 486 -7.69 -34.33 12.73
CA ASP A 486 -8.40 -34.61 11.48
C ASP A 486 -7.49 -34.40 10.26
N ALA A 487 -7.19 -35.49 9.55
CA ALA A 487 -6.31 -35.51 8.38
C ALA A 487 -6.78 -34.65 7.20
N ALA A 488 -8.08 -34.32 7.13
CA ALA A 488 -8.65 -33.48 6.07
C ALA A 488 -8.85 -32.02 6.49
N ALA A 489 -8.48 -31.66 7.73
CA ALA A 489 -8.71 -30.32 8.27
C ALA A 489 -7.95 -29.22 7.51
N ASP A 490 -8.51 -28.01 7.55
CA ASP A 490 -7.87 -26.80 7.02
C ASP A 490 -6.78 -26.31 7.98
N ALA A 491 -5.54 -26.38 7.53
CA ALA A 491 -4.33 -26.01 8.27
C ALA A 491 -4.04 -24.51 8.26
N TYR A 492 -4.85 -23.68 7.58
CA TYR A 492 -4.62 -22.24 7.54
C TYR A 492 -4.75 -21.57 8.92
N THR A 493 -5.75 -21.99 9.71
CA THR A 493 -5.96 -21.43 11.04
C THR A 493 -5.19 -22.26 12.06
N PRO A 494 -4.31 -21.65 12.88
CA PRO A 494 -3.60 -22.39 13.92
C PRO A 494 -4.60 -23.08 14.86
N PRO A 495 -4.28 -24.29 15.35
CA PRO A 495 -5.16 -25.01 16.26
C PRO A 495 -5.27 -24.27 17.59
N THR A 496 -6.46 -24.29 18.19
CA THR A 496 -6.62 -23.88 19.59
C THR A 496 -5.93 -24.92 20.47
N LEU A 497 -4.92 -24.49 21.24
CA LEU A 497 -4.21 -25.36 22.16
C LEU A 497 -5.07 -25.64 23.41
N THR A 498 -5.40 -26.90 23.61
CA THR A 498 -6.15 -27.42 24.76
C THR A 498 -5.24 -28.31 25.62
N SER A 499 -5.75 -28.78 26.76
CA SER A 499 -5.07 -29.81 27.55
C SER A 499 -4.74 -31.07 26.74
N ASP A 500 -5.53 -31.35 25.69
CA ASP A 500 -5.51 -32.63 24.99
C ASP A 500 -4.50 -32.65 23.84
N ASN A 501 -4.20 -31.51 23.23
CA ASN A 501 -3.27 -31.40 22.09
C ASN A 501 -2.00 -30.57 22.39
N SER A 502 -1.95 -29.83 23.50
CA SER A 502 -0.79 -28.98 23.83
C SER A 502 0.50 -29.77 24.04
N THR A 503 0.43 -30.96 24.64
CA THR A 503 1.62 -31.84 24.79
C THR A 503 2.16 -32.27 23.42
N LEU A 504 1.26 -32.70 22.52
CA LEU A 504 1.63 -33.10 21.16
C LEU A 504 2.27 -31.92 20.41
N TYR A 505 1.62 -30.76 20.46
CA TYR A 505 2.13 -29.53 19.85
C TYR A 505 3.54 -29.20 20.36
N ASN A 506 3.76 -29.20 21.68
CA ASN A 506 5.08 -28.88 22.26
C ASN A 506 6.15 -29.89 21.83
N ALA A 507 5.83 -31.18 21.82
CA ALA A 507 6.75 -32.22 21.40
C ALA A 507 7.12 -32.10 19.91
N LEU A 508 6.12 -31.82 19.06
CA LEU A 508 6.32 -31.57 17.63
C LEU A 508 7.17 -30.30 17.43
N TYR A 509 6.80 -29.20 18.07
CA TYR A 509 7.49 -27.91 17.97
C TYR A 509 8.96 -28.04 18.39
N GLN A 510 9.24 -28.72 19.50
CA GLN A 510 10.60 -29.02 19.93
C GLN A 510 11.35 -29.82 18.86
N MET A 511 10.77 -30.92 18.36
CA MET A 511 11.41 -31.77 17.34
C MET A 511 11.77 -30.98 16.07
N VAL A 512 10.81 -30.23 15.51
CA VAL A 512 11.01 -29.51 14.24
C VAL A 512 11.89 -28.26 14.40
N THR A 513 12.08 -27.78 15.63
CA THR A 513 13.01 -26.70 15.94
C THR A 513 14.44 -27.22 16.13
N GLU A 514 14.62 -28.37 16.78
CA GLU A 514 15.95 -28.90 17.12
C GLU A 514 16.63 -29.64 15.96
N ARG A 515 15.86 -30.11 14.98
CA ARG A 515 16.37 -30.97 13.90
C ARG A 515 16.09 -30.35 12.53
N HIS A 516 17.09 -30.38 11.66
CA HIS A 516 16.94 -30.03 10.25
C HIS A 516 16.36 -31.20 9.45
N ALA A 517 15.65 -30.87 8.36
CA ALA A 517 15.22 -31.84 7.37
C ALA A 517 16.43 -32.58 6.76
N PRO A 518 16.26 -33.85 6.34
CA PRO A 518 15.01 -34.61 6.33
C PRO A 518 14.60 -35.15 7.72
N LEU A 519 13.30 -35.11 8.03
CA LEU A 519 12.72 -35.64 9.28
C LEU A 519 11.64 -36.68 8.99
N THR A 520 11.59 -37.70 9.84
CA THR A 520 10.49 -38.67 9.86
C THR A 520 9.81 -38.64 11.22
N ILE A 521 8.50 -38.45 11.21
CA ILE A 521 7.62 -38.45 12.36
C ILE A 521 6.81 -39.74 12.30
N THR A 522 6.94 -40.60 13.30
CA THR A 522 6.31 -41.93 13.30
C THR A 522 5.00 -41.94 14.11
N ALA A 523 4.19 -42.97 13.89
CA ALA A 523 2.97 -43.21 14.67
C ALA A 523 3.27 -43.34 16.16
N GLU A 524 4.36 -44.03 16.50
CA GLU A 524 4.79 -44.23 17.89
C GLU A 524 5.18 -42.91 18.54
N PHE A 525 5.85 -42.00 17.81
CA PHE A 525 6.15 -40.68 18.33
C PHE A 525 4.87 -39.88 18.64
N ILE A 526 3.91 -39.87 17.72
CA ILE A 526 2.65 -39.14 17.90
C ILE A 526 1.85 -39.71 19.09
N ALA A 527 1.78 -41.04 19.21
CA ALA A 527 1.12 -41.71 20.32
C ALA A 527 1.81 -41.37 21.65
N ALA A 528 3.13 -41.51 21.74
CA ALA A 528 3.89 -41.20 22.95
C ALA A 528 3.78 -39.72 23.35
N ALA A 529 3.79 -38.80 22.38
CA ALA A 529 3.64 -37.37 22.61
C ALA A 529 2.24 -36.98 23.12
N ARG A 530 1.19 -37.72 22.73
CA ARG A 530 -0.17 -37.54 23.26
C ARG A 530 -0.33 -38.08 24.68
N GLU A 531 0.36 -39.17 25.02
CA GLU A 531 0.28 -39.81 26.34
C GLU A 531 1.16 -39.15 27.41
N ALA A 532 2.17 -38.39 27.00
CA ALA A 532 3.02 -37.66 27.93
C ALA A 532 2.19 -36.65 28.74
N ARG A 533 2.11 -36.85 30.06
CA ARG A 533 1.46 -35.87 30.95
C ARG A 533 2.26 -34.57 30.94
N PRO A 534 1.60 -33.40 30.92
CA PRO A 534 2.31 -32.14 31.14
C PRO A 534 2.99 -32.22 32.51
N VAL A 535 4.31 -32.07 32.53
CA VAL A 535 5.06 -31.92 33.77
C VAL A 535 4.57 -30.61 34.37
N THR A 536 3.68 -30.68 35.37
CA THR A 536 3.41 -29.55 36.24
C THR A 536 4.70 -29.23 36.95
N ASP A 537 5.41 -28.22 36.44
CA ASP A 537 6.62 -27.68 37.03
C ASP A 537 6.25 -27.09 38.40
N THR A 538 6.31 -27.95 39.41
CA THR A 538 6.18 -27.58 40.81
C THR A 538 7.60 -27.55 41.33
N THR A 539 8.35 -26.48 41.06
CA THR A 539 9.41 -25.93 41.93
C THR A 539 10.16 -24.76 41.27
N MET A 540 9.50 -23.60 41.13
CA MET A 540 10.24 -22.34 41.35
C MET A 540 10.27 -22.06 42.85
N ARG A 541 11.39 -22.38 43.51
CA ARG A 541 11.79 -21.69 44.74
C ARG A 541 12.34 -20.31 44.35
N PRO A 542 11.98 -19.25 45.09
CA PRO A 542 12.47 -17.91 44.80
C PRO A 542 13.91 -17.75 45.31
N LEU A 543 14.76 -17.15 44.48
CA LEU A 543 15.84 -16.25 44.90
C LEU A 543 16.01 -15.15 43.85
#